data_AF-A0A813FHC8-F1
#
_entry.id   AF-A0A813FHC8-F1
#
_cell.length_a   1.000
_cell.length_b   1.000
_cell.length_c   1.000
_cell.angle_alpha   90.00
_cell.angle_beta   90.00
_cell.angle_gamma   90.00
#
_symmetry.space_group_name_H-M   'P 1'
#
loop_
_entity.id
_entity.type
_entity.pdbx_description
1 polymer ?
#
loop_
_entity_poly.entity_id
_entity_poly.type
_entity_poly.pdbx_seq_one_letter_code
_entity_poly.pdbx_strand_id
1 'polypeptide(L)'
;MHAMRIRWELIGTMVRYTLPFLFDNYKNEAEVLLPYLLLGVLRKEVYHFSSAELLLPQKARYAPVPVFLDVGAFDGCFSSRLLQIMSALAPQVKPVVVAVEPHPSAYDDLSRNRDEKAWGQSMCMLNMAMSNETASSVVFGGIDLKFGGGRMTARLLSEGQEWIGPRSHVEQGTVDGLFNDGKCGLLPSQKIYLLKIDCEGHDGKVLLGAEELLRSQRVKYIIFEHGAGEMDLFKIIQRLWDFDYGCFFIMDRLLTPISPGWQHPSYRSTDHGGAVLNVDVWCANPHDPDVPAVIEGFVTNAGVPRAKEIALLALEDWRSMKPQFVKTVHEFHDMQRIAGLGVNFEFVSQIYLATFTGDLLRKGYGARPSPRDLRQALHMYRQAARMQGANSEQREMAKQARSVAATEVGTCYHFGDCAPRNLHAAIYWYNMSTLLFKTDIGEVLRDFALFELRQNNTDGS
;
A
#
# COMPACT_ATOMS: atom_id res chain seq x y z
N MET A 1 -25.98 12.70 -15.05
CA MET A 1 -25.27 11.53 -14.47
C MET A 1 -24.47 12.00 -13.26
N HIS A 2 -25.01 11.82 -12.05
CA HIS A 2 -24.34 12.18 -10.81
C HIS A 2 -23.32 11.10 -10.47
N ALA A 3 -22.03 11.39 -10.68
CA ALA A 3 -20.94 10.55 -10.19
C ALA A 3 -20.97 10.58 -8.66
N MET A 4 -21.23 9.41 -8.06
CA MET A 4 -21.27 9.18 -6.63
C MET A 4 -19.87 9.42 -6.05
N ARG A 5 -19.67 10.59 -5.43
CA ARG A 5 -18.39 10.96 -4.80
C ARG A 5 -18.14 10.09 -3.57
N ILE A 6 -17.13 9.24 -3.67
CA ILE A 6 -16.66 8.31 -2.66
C ILE A 6 -16.14 9.08 -1.41
N ARG A 7 -16.60 8.69 -0.20
CA ARG A 7 -16.19 9.26 1.09
C ARG A 7 -15.03 8.44 1.69
N TRP A 8 -13.80 8.95 1.65
CA TRP A 8 -12.59 8.19 2.04
C TRP A 8 -12.42 7.95 3.54
N GLU A 9 -12.92 8.80 4.42
CA GLU A 9 -12.96 8.50 5.87
C GLU A 9 -13.91 7.33 6.16
N LEU A 10 -15.02 7.27 5.40
CA LEU A 10 -15.98 6.17 5.47
C LEU A 10 -15.41 4.91 4.82
N ILE A 11 -14.69 5.01 3.70
CA ILE A 11 -13.98 3.86 3.11
C ILE A 11 -12.82 3.43 3.99
N GLY A 12 -12.04 4.31 4.60
CA GLY A 12 -10.97 3.92 5.51
C GLY A 12 -11.51 3.19 6.74
N THR A 13 -12.62 3.69 7.29
CA THR A 13 -13.32 3.06 8.42
C THR A 13 -14.02 1.77 8.01
N MET A 14 -14.71 1.73 6.87
CA MET A 14 -15.32 0.51 6.31
C MET A 14 -14.24 -0.49 5.91
N VAL A 15 -13.13 -0.08 5.31
CA VAL A 15 -11.99 -0.95 5.00
C VAL A 15 -11.41 -1.54 6.29
N ARG A 16 -11.27 -0.73 7.34
CA ARG A 16 -10.74 -1.18 8.64
C ARG A 16 -11.67 -2.18 9.35
N TYR A 17 -12.99 -2.02 9.22
CA TYR A 17 -13.95 -2.79 10.02
C TYR A 17 -14.83 -3.78 9.25
N THR A 18 -15.11 -3.55 7.96
CA THR A 18 -15.96 -4.43 7.13
C THR A 18 -15.15 -5.36 6.23
N LEU A 19 -13.91 -5.00 5.95
CA LEU A 19 -13.14 -5.68 4.92
C LEU A 19 -12.60 -7.05 5.34
N PRO A 20 -12.26 -7.29 6.62
CA PRO A 20 -12.09 -8.65 7.11
C PRO A 20 -13.34 -9.51 6.84
N PHE A 21 -14.54 -8.99 7.13
CA PHE A 21 -15.81 -9.72 6.95
C PHE A 21 -16.24 -9.90 5.48
N LEU A 22 -15.88 -8.96 4.59
CA LEU A 22 -16.14 -9.11 3.15
C LEU A 22 -15.29 -10.23 2.53
N PHE A 23 -14.23 -10.64 3.21
CA PHE A 23 -13.16 -11.40 2.63
C PHE A 23 -12.63 -12.54 3.50
N ASP A 24 -13.41 -13.04 4.46
CA ASP A 24 -13.10 -14.10 5.46
C ASP A 24 -12.59 -15.46 4.90
N ASN A 25 -12.38 -15.59 3.59
CA ASN A 25 -11.83 -16.78 2.92
C ASN A 25 -10.42 -16.54 2.36
N TYR A 26 -9.52 -15.96 3.17
CA TYR A 26 -8.12 -15.82 2.77
C TYR A 26 -7.38 -17.14 2.96
N LYS A 27 -6.59 -17.54 1.96
CA LYS A 27 -5.82 -18.80 2.03
C LYS A 27 -4.51 -18.62 2.80
N ASN A 28 -3.96 -17.41 2.82
CA ASN A 28 -2.72 -17.06 3.51
C ASN A 28 -2.76 -15.64 4.08
N GLU A 29 -1.82 -15.33 4.97
CA GLU A 29 -1.69 -14.06 5.66
C GLU A 29 -1.35 -12.90 4.73
N ALA A 30 -0.54 -13.14 3.68
CA ALA A 30 -0.24 -12.13 2.66
C ALA A 30 -1.49 -11.59 1.95
N GLU A 31 -2.48 -12.43 1.65
CA GLU A 31 -3.73 -11.99 1.02
C GLU A 31 -4.56 -11.09 1.95
N VAL A 32 -4.50 -11.30 3.27
CA VAL A 32 -5.17 -10.45 4.28
C VAL A 32 -4.57 -9.04 4.30
N LEU A 33 -3.28 -8.90 3.95
CA LEU A 33 -2.59 -7.62 3.90
C LEU A 33 -2.95 -6.80 2.64
N LEU A 34 -3.31 -7.46 1.53
CA LEU A 34 -3.56 -6.81 0.23
C LEU A 34 -4.46 -5.58 0.28
N PRO A 35 -5.64 -5.59 0.92
CA PRO A 35 -6.52 -4.43 0.90
C PRO A 35 -5.89 -3.19 1.52
N TYR A 36 -5.09 -3.38 2.57
CA TYR A 36 -4.37 -2.30 3.24
C TYR A 36 -3.25 -1.75 2.37
N LEU A 37 -2.54 -2.62 1.63
CA LEU A 37 -1.53 -2.19 0.65
C LEU A 37 -2.17 -1.40 -0.49
N LEU A 38 -3.36 -1.80 -0.95
CA LEU A 38 -4.05 -1.18 -2.08
C LEU A 38 -4.67 0.19 -1.73
N LEU A 39 -4.84 0.53 -0.44
CA LEU A 39 -5.24 1.88 -0.02
C LEU A 39 -4.30 2.97 -0.58
N GLY A 40 -3.01 2.67 -0.74
CA GLY A 40 -2.05 3.61 -1.33
C GLY A 40 -2.30 3.89 -2.82
N VAL A 41 -2.81 2.90 -3.58
CA VAL A 41 -3.22 3.09 -5.00
C VAL A 41 -4.38 4.08 -5.05
N LEU A 42 -5.36 3.87 -4.17
CA LEU A 42 -6.54 4.72 -4.04
C LEU A 42 -6.17 6.15 -3.67
N ARG A 43 -5.21 6.33 -2.77
CA ARG A 43 -4.67 7.65 -2.43
C ARG A 43 -3.98 8.29 -3.63
N LYS A 44 -2.98 7.65 -4.25
CA LYS A 44 -2.18 8.27 -5.33
C LYS A 44 -3.00 8.70 -6.54
N GLU A 45 -3.97 7.89 -6.97
CA GLU A 45 -4.90 8.24 -8.04
C GLU A 45 -5.74 9.47 -7.66
N VAL A 46 -6.22 9.57 -6.41
CA VAL A 46 -7.02 10.73 -5.98
C VAL A 46 -6.17 12.00 -5.76
N TYR A 47 -4.92 11.88 -5.32
CA TYR A 47 -4.05 13.04 -5.09
C TYR A 47 -3.39 13.58 -6.38
N HIS A 48 -3.04 12.72 -7.35
CA HIS A 48 -2.55 13.20 -8.65
C HIS A 48 -3.70 13.78 -9.49
N PHE A 49 -4.90 13.19 -9.44
CA PHE A 49 -6.09 13.75 -10.06
C PHE A 49 -6.82 14.72 -9.12
N SER A 50 -6.13 15.76 -8.67
CA SER A 50 -6.85 16.94 -8.20
C SER A 50 -7.77 17.43 -9.33
N SER A 51 -8.95 17.93 -8.98
CA SER A 51 -9.92 18.53 -9.89
C SER A 51 -9.35 19.62 -10.81
N ALA A 52 -8.12 20.10 -10.56
CA ALA A 52 -7.37 21.00 -11.43
C ALA A 52 -6.81 20.34 -12.71
N GLU A 53 -6.29 19.11 -12.63
CA GLU A 53 -5.75 18.41 -13.82
C GLU A 53 -6.82 17.61 -14.56
N LEU A 54 -7.93 17.26 -13.89
CA LEU A 54 -9.17 16.77 -14.53
C LEU A 54 -9.81 17.82 -15.47
N LEU A 55 -9.50 19.11 -15.30
CA LEU A 55 -9.91 20.20 -16.20
C LEU A 55 -8.92 20.43 -17.35
N LEU A 56 -7.83 19.66 -17.43
CA LEU A 56 -6.88 19.66 -18.55
C LEU A 56 -6.96 18.29 -19.27
N PRO A 57 -7.86 18.13 -20.26
CA PRO A 57 -8.15 16.86 -20.94
C PRO A 57 -6.94 16.11 -21.51
N GLN A 58 -5.81 16.79 -21.68
CA GLN A 58 -4.61 16.24 -22.29
C GLN A 58 -3.67 15.52 -21.31
N LYS A 59 -3.73 15.79 -19.99
CA LYS A 59 -2.81 15.18 -19.01
C LYS A 59 -3.40 14.01 -18.22
N ALA A 60 -4.73 13.89 -18.18
CA ALA A 60 -5.39 12.77 -17.52
C ALA A 60 -5.09 11.38 -18.12
N ARG A 61 -4.37 11.32 -19.25
CA ARG A 61 -4.00 10.09 -19.95
C ARG A 61 -2.72 9.41 -19.44
N TYR A 62 -2.03 9.97 -18.44
CA TYR A 62 -0.68 9.52 -18.05
C TYR A 62 -0.52 9.17 -16.56
N ALA A 63 -1.61 8.88 -15.84
CA ALA A 63 -1.43 8.28 -14.52
C ALA A 63 -0.68 6.95 -14.69
N PRO A 64 0.43 6.75 -13.96
CA PRO A 64 1.23 5.54 -14.10
C PRO A 64 0.36 4.36 -13.67
N VAL A 65 0.07 3.48 -14.63
CA VAL A 65 -0.67 2.25 -14.40
C VAL A 65 0.03 1.43 -13.31
N PRO A 66 -0.65 1.09 -12.20
CA PRO A 66 -0.01 0.31 -11.15
C PRO A 66 0.32 -1.09 -11.67
N VAL A 67 1.59 -1.46 -11.57
CA VAL A 67 2.10 -2.78 -11.97
C VAL A 67 2.22 -3.66 -10.73
N PHE A 68 1.67 -4.86 -10.83
CA PHE A 68 1.75 -5.91 -9.82
C PHE A 68 2.50 -7.08 -10.44
N LEU A 69 3.56 -7.54 -9.80
CA LEU A 69 4.35 -8.67 -10.24
C LEU A 69 4.18 -9.81 -9.24
N ASP A 70 3.61 -10.92 -9.70
CA ASP A 70 3.31 -12.12 -8.91
C ASP A 70 4.20 -13.26 -9.42
N VAL A 71 5.30 -13.51 -8.73
CA VAL A 71 6.30 -14.53 -9.09
C VAL A 71 6.04 -15.80 -8.29
N GLY A 72 5.86 -16.91 -8.99
CA GLY A 72 5.26 -18.11 -8.41
C GLY A 72 3.76 -17.92 -8.26
N ALA A 73 3.10 -17.56 -9.37
CA ALA A 73 1.69 -17.22 -9.38
C ALA A 73 0.77 -18.44 -9.17
N PHE A 74 1.31 -19.66 -9.37
CA PHE A 74 0.58 -20.91 -9.28
C PHE A 74 -0.68 -20.90 -10.16
N ASP A 75 -1.87 -21.04 -9.57
CA ASP A 75 -3.17 -21.00 -10.26
C ASP A 75 -3.71 -19.56 -10.44
N GLY A 76 -2.97 -18.54 -9.98
CA GLY A 76 -3.34 -17.15 -10.02
C GLY A 76 -4.31 -16.71 -8.91
N CYS A 77 -4.47 -17.46 -7.83
CA CYS A 77 -5.37 -17.09 -6.72
C CYS A 77 -5.03 -15.70 -6.12
N PHE A 78 -3.75 -15.41 -5.90
CA PHE A 78 -3.31 -14.11 -5.39
C PHE A 78 -3.63 -12.98 -6.38
N SER A 79 -3.19 -13.13 -7.64
CA SER A 79 -3.48 -12.21 -8.74
C SER A 79 -4.99 -11.96 -8.94
N SER A 80 -5.81 -13.02 -8.87
CA SER A 80 -7.28 -12.97 -8.90
C SER A 80 -7.82 -12.05 -7.82
N ARG A 81 -7.36 -12.26 -6.58
CA ARG A 81 -7.83 -11.56 -5.40
C ARG A 81 -7.50 -10.08 -5.50
N LEU A 82 -6.28 -9.79 -5.93
CA LEU A 82 -5.82 -8.44 -6.20
C LEU A 82 -6.72 -7.71 -7.20
N LEU A 83 -7.03 -8.33 -8.34
CA LEU A 83 -7.89 -7.75 -9.37
C LEU A 83 -9.33 -7.54 -8.89
N GLN A 84 -9.87 -8.46 -8.08
CA GLN A 84 -11.19 -8.31 -7.47
C GLN A 84 -11.24 -7.10 -6.53
N ILE A 85 -10.24 -6.97 -5.64
CA ILE A 85 -10.17 -5.85 -4.70
C ILE A 85 -10.01 -4.54 -5.47
N MET A 86 -9.14 -4.49 -6.48
CA MET A 86 -8.96 -3.32 -7.32
C MET A 86 -10.23 -2.94 -8.07
N SER A 87 -10.94 -3.90 -8.66
CA SER A 87 -12.21 -3.65 -9.35
C SER A 87 -13.28 -3.13 -8.40
N ALA A 88 -13.29 -3.57 -7.15
CA ALA A 88 -14.24 -3.13 -6.13
C ALA A 88 -13.91 -1.73 -5.58
N LEU A 89 -12.63 -1.45 -5.30
CA LEU A 89 -12.19 -0.22 -4.64
C LEU A 89 -11.86 0.93 -5.60
N ALA A 90 -11.41 0.60 -6.82
CA ALA A 90 -11.03 1.56 -7.86
C ALA A 90 -11.35 1.01 -9.27
N PRO A 91 -12.63 0.87 -9.64
CA PRO A 91 -13.04 0.36 -10.95
C PRO A 91 -12.51 1.17 -12.15
N GLN A 92 -12.13 2.43 -11.94
CA GLN A 92 -11.52 3.29 -12.95
C GLN A 92 -10.04 3.00 -13.20
N VAL A 93 -9.36 2.34 -12.25
CA VAL A 93 -7.95 2.00 -12.34
C VAL A 93 -7.84 0.65 -13.02
N LYS A 94 -7.08 0.59 -14.13
CA LYS A 94 -6.81 -0.65 -14.84
C LYS A 94 -5.40 -1.12 -14.48
N PRO A 95 -5.24 -1.96 -13.44
CA PRO A 95 -3.92 -2.45 -13.06
C PRO A 95 -3.34 -3.37 -14.14
N VAL A 96 -2.01 -3.45 -14.21
CA VAL A 96 -1.30 -4.48 -14.98
C VAL A 96 -0.75 -5.49 -13.99
N VAL A 97 -1.16 -6.74 -14.14
CA VAL A 97 -0.64 -7.88 -13.38
C VAL A 97 0.27 -8.69 -14.30
N VAL A 98 1.49 -8.96 -13.86
CA VAL A 98 2.40 -9.89 -14.51
C VAL A 98 2.51 -11.11 -13.60
N ALA A 99 1.91 -12.22 -14.03
CA ALA A 99 1.90 -13.48 -13.30
C ALA A 99 2.94 -14.43 -13.92
N VAL A 100 3.92 -14.85 -13.13
CA VAL A 100 5.02 -15.70 -13.60
C VAL A 100 4.89 -17.06 -12.93
N GLU A 101 4.73 -18.11 -13.73
CA GLU A 101 4.56 -19.48 -13.24
C GLU A 101 5.39 -20.46 -14.08
N PRO A 102 6.48 -21.05 -13.54
CA PRO A 102 7.30 -21.98 -14.29
C PRO A 102 6.65 -23.35 -14.50
N HIS A 103 5.84 -23.87 -13.57
CA HIS A 103 5.32 -25.23 -13.69
C HIS A 103 4.27 -25.31 -14.82
N PRO A 104 4.48 -26.12 -15.89
CA PRO A 104 3.58 -26.12 -17.04
C PRO A 104 2.11 -26.40 -16.69
N SER A 105 1.83 -27.39 -15.83
CA SER A 105 0.44 -27.67 -15.44
C SER A 105 -0.19 -26.55 -14.61
N ALA A 106 0.59 -25.84 -13.77
CA ALA A 106 0.05 -24.74 -12.98
C ALA A 106 -0.17 -23.52 -13.88
N TYR A 107 0.73 -23.29 -14.84
CA TYR A 107 0.57 -22.27 -15.88
C TYR A 107 -0.67 -22.52 -16.74
N ASP A 108 -0.97 -23.77 -17.10
CA ASP A 108 -2.20 -24.13 -17.81
C ASP A 108 -3.46 -23.82 -16.97
N ASP A 109 -3.43 -24.10 -15.67
CA ASP A 109 -4.52 -23.75 -14.75
C ASP A 109 -4.65 -22.23 -14.57
N LEU A 110 -3.53 -21.49 -14.46
CA LEU A 110 -3.49 -20.03 -14.47
C LEU A 110 -4.11 -19.46 -15.75
N SER A 111 -3.77 -20.02 -16.92
CA SER A 111 -4.34 -19.61 -18.21
C SER A 111 -5.83 -19.84 -18.26
N ARG A 112 -6.30 -21.01 -17.82
CA ARG A 112 -7.72 -21.33 -17.75
C ARG A 112 -8.46 -20.35 -16.83
N ASN A 113 -7.91 -20.10 -15.64
CA ASN A 113 -8.48 -19.17 -14.66
C ASN A 113 -8.54 -17.73 -15.17
N ARG A 114 -7.51 -17.27 -15.90
CA ARG A 114 -7.51 -15.95 -16.54
C ARG A 114 -8.65 -15.81 -17.55
N ASP A 115 -8.84 -16.83 -18.38
CA ASP A 115 -9.83 -16.82 -19.45
C ASP A 115 -11.26 -16.93 -18.90
N GLU A 116 -11.50 -17.85 -17.96
CA GLU A 116 -12.80 -18.04 -17.31
C GLU A 116 -13.27 -16.80 -16.54
N LYS A 117 -12.34 -16.06 -15.95
CA LYS A 117 -12.65 -14.87 -15.12
C LYS A 117 -12.48 -13.55 -15.88
N ALA A 118 -12.26 -13.62 -17.20
CA ALA A 118 -12.15 -12.48 -18.12
C ALA A 118 -11.08 -11.43 -17.75
N TRP A 119 -9.92 -11.86 -17.24
CA TRP A 119 -8.81 -10.96 -16.87
C TRP A 119 -7.86 -10.63 -18.01
N GLY A 120 -8.13 -11.11 -19.22
CA GLY A 120 -7.16 -11.17 -20.33
C GLY A 120 -6.46 -9.86 -20.69
N GLN A 121 -7.06 -8.69 -20.42
CA GLN A 121 -6.41 -7.39 -20.67
C GLN A 121 -5.61 -6.85 -19.48
N SER A 122 -5.90 -7.31 -18.26
CA SER A 122 -5.28 -6.82 -17.02
C SER A 122 -4.17 -7.75 -16.53
N MET A 123 -4.00 -8.93 -17.14
CA MET A 123 -3.04 -9.95 -16.72
C MET A 123 -2.21 -10.46 -17.89
N CYS A 124 -0.90 -10.26 -17.82
CA CYS A 124 0.09 -10.93 -18.64
C CYS A 124 0.62 -12.14 -17.88
N MET A 125 0.74 -13.29 -18.54
CA MET A 125 1.26 -14.52 -17.93
C MET A 125 2.55 -14.93 -18.62
N LEU A 126 3.53 -15.40 -17.85
CA LEU A 126 4.82 -15.87 -18.38
C LEU A 126 5.10 -17.28 -17.84
N ASN A 127 5.28 -18.25 -18.73
CA ASN A 127 5.71 -19.60 -18.35
C ASN A 127 7.24 -19.67 -18.29
N MET A 128 7.80 -19.14 -17.21
CA MET A 128 9.25 -19.08 -17.01
C MET A 128 9.61 -19.09 -15.53
N ALA A 129 10.82 -19.51 -15.21
CA ALA A 129 11.38 -19.41 -13.86
C ALA A 129 12.05 -18.04 -13.66
N MET A 130 11.93 -17.48 -12.46
CA MET A 130 12.70 -16.30 -12.06
C MET A 130 13.87 -16.72 -11.17
N SER A 131 15.02 -16.07 -11.34
CA SER A 131 16.23 -16.29 -10.56
C SER A 131 17.11 -15.03 -10.57
N ASN A 132 18.38 -15.17 -10.17
CA ASN A 132 19.41 -14.12 -10.22
C ASN A 132 20.24 -14.11 -11.50
N GLU A 133 19.92 -14.98 -12.46
CA GLU A 133 20.62 -15.14 -13.73
C GLU A 133 19.63 -15.55 -14.83
N THR A 134 20.00 -15.31 -16.09
CA THR A 134 19.21 -15.72 -17.26
C THR A 134 19.74 -17.03 -17.83
N ALA A 135 18.84 -17.89 -18.30
CA ALA A 135 19.20 -19.10 -19.03
C ALA A 135 18.09 -19.46 -20.02
N SER A 136 18.47 -19.91 -21.22
CA SER A 136 17.51 -20.26 -22.27
C SER A 136 16.68 -21.50 -21.94
N SER A 137 17.19 -22.37 -21.07
CA SER A 137 16.49 -23.55 -20.60
C SER A 137 17.06 -24.02 -19.27
N VAL A 138 16.19 -24.27 -18.30
CA VAL A 138 16.51 -24.88 -17.01
C VAL A 138 15.60 -26.05 -16.74
N VAL A 139 16.12 -27.05 -16.03
CA VAL A 139 15.36 -28.23 -15.64
C VAL A 139 14.57 -27.88 -14.39
N PHE A 140 13.25 -27.98 -14.53
CA PHE A 140 12.30 -27.75 -13.47
C PHE A 140 11.72 -29.08 -13.00
N GLY A 141 11.82 -29.35 -11.71
CA GLY A 141 11.27 -30.55 -11.07
C GLY A 141 9.92 -30.22 -10.43
N GLY A 142 8.87 -30.90 -10.87
CA GLY A 142 7.54 -30.81 -10.27
C GLY A 142 7.07 -32.17 -9.76
N ILE A 143 6.33 -32.19 -8.65
CA ILE A 143 5.52 -33.34 -8.27
C ILE A 143 4.08 -32.86 -8.14
N ASP A 144 3.23 -33.35 -9.05
CA ASP A 144 1.77 -33.20 -8.98
C ASP A 144 1.21 -34.16 -7.93
N LEU A 145 1.23 -33.77 -6.66
CA LEU A 145 0.54 -34.52 -5.62
C LEU A 145 -0.97 -34.21 -5.69
N LYS A 146 -1.69 -34.91 -6.58
CA LYS A 146 -3.16 -34.90 -6.65
C LYS A 146 -3.83 -35.63 -5.47
N PHE A 147 -3.32 -35.48 -4.25
CA PHE A 147 -3.97 -36.03 -3.04
C PHE A 147 -4.78 -34.94 -2.34
N GLY A 148 -6.10 -34.92 -2.57
CA GLY A 148 -7.14 -34.38 -1.66
C GLY A 148 -7.08 -32.90 -1.24
N GLY A 149 -6.08 -32.13 -1.67
CA GLY A 149 -5.87 -30.73 -1.29
C GLY A 149 -4.82 -29.98 -2.11
N GLY A 150 -4.32 -30.58 -3.21
CA GLY A 150 -3.59 -29.88 -4.27
C GLY A 150 -2.35 -29.10 -3.84
N ARG A 151 -1.43 -29.70 -3.08
CA ARG A 151 -0.08 -29.12 -2.94
C ARG A 151 0.77 -29.57 -4.12
N MET A 152 1.05 -28.65 -5.03
CA MET A 152 2.11 -28.84 -6.00
C MET A 152 3.39 -28.28 -5.39
N THR A 153 4.43 -29.10 -5.33
CA THR A 153 5.77 -28.62 -4.96
C THR A 153 6.59 -28.58 -6.23
N ALA A 154 7.18 -27.43 -6.49
CA ALA A 154 7.73 -27.08 -7.78
C ALA A 154 9.03 -26.33 -7.52
N ARG A 155 10.17 -26.92 -7.90
CA ARG A 155 11.49 -26.36 -7.59
C ARG A 155 12.42 -26.37 -8.79
N LEU A 156 13.18 -25.30 -8.93
CA LEU A 156 14.29 -25.23 -9.86
C LEU A 156 15.40 -26.22 -9.43
N LEU A 157 15.80 -27.12 -10.32
CA LEU A 157 16.84 -28.11 -10.01
C LEU A 157 18.22 -27.57 -10.40
N SER A 158 19.19 -27.73 -9.50
CA SER A 158 20.59 -27.48 -9.84
C SER A 158 21.11 -28.57 -10.80
N GLU A 159 22.11 -28.23 -11.61
CA GLU A 159 22.74 -29.21 -12.50
C GLU A 159 23.26 -30.42 -11.71
N GLY A 160 22.87 -31.63 -12.12
CA GLY A 160 23.24 -32.88 -11.45
C GLY A 160 22.39 -33.27 -10.23
N GLN A 161 21.42 -32.44 -9.81
CA GLN A 161 20.52 -32.81 -8.71
C GLN A 161 19.58 -33.95 -9.11
N GLU A 162 19.57 -35.05 -8.34
CA GLU A 162 18.60 -36.12 -8.53
C GLU A 162 17.20 -35.63 -8.18
N TRP A 163 16.21 -35.96 -9.01
CA TRP A 163 14.80 -35.62 -8.80
C TRP A 163 13.94 -36.79 -9.22
N ILE A 164 13.01 -37.16 -8.33
CA ILE A 164 12.07 -38.25 -8.54
C ILE A 164 10.74 -37.62 -8.96
N GLY A 165 10.57 -37.37 -10.26
CA GLY A 165 9.37 -36.76 -10.80
C GLY A 165 9.53 -36.32 -12.25
N PRO A 166 8.44 -35.87 -12.91
CA PRO A 166 8.50 -35.27 -14.22
C PRO A 166 9.44 -34.06 -14.21
N ARG A 167 10.18 -33.92 -15.31
CA ARG A 167 11.07 -32.80 -15.58
C ARG A 167 10.50 -32.00 -16.73
N SER A 168 10.50 -30.69 -16.58
CA SER A 168 10.11 -29.76 -17.64
C SER A 168 11.26 -28.79 -17.89
N HIS A 169 11.37 -28.36 -19.14
CA HIS A 169 12.32 -27.33 -19.54
C HIS A 169 11.58 -26.01 -19.67
N VAL A 170 12.03 -24.99 -18.94
CA VAL A 170 11.45 -23.65 -18.99
C VAL A 170 12.53 -22.60 -19.20
N GLU A 171 12.16 -21.45 -19.75
CA GLU A 171 13.05 -20.29 -19.79
C GLU A 171 13.33 -19.81 -18.36
N GLN A 172 14.54 -19.33 -18.08
CA GLN A 172 14.88 -18.65 -16.83
C GLN A 172 15.23 -17.19 -17.10
N GLY A 173 14.64 -16.29 -16.33
CA GLY A 173 14.92 -14.86 -16.38
C GLY A 173 15.18 -14.24 -15.01
N THR A 174 15.44 -12.94 -15.01
CA THR A 174 15.50 -12.11 -13.81
C THR A 174 14.36 -11.10 -13.83
N VAL A 175 13.98 -10.59 -12.65
CA VAL A 175 12.93 -9.57 -12.55
C VAL A 175 13.37 -8.27 -13.25
N ASP A 176 14.63 -7.88 -13.10
CA ASP A 176 15.20 -6.75 -13.84
C ASP A 176 15.14 -6.97 -15.37
N GLY A 177 15.41 -8.21 -15.82
CA GLY A 177 15.34 -8.61 -17.22
C GLY A 177 13.95 -8.42 -17.84
N LEU A 178 12.87 -8.69 -17.09
CA LEU A 178 11.50 -8.45 -17.58
C LEU A 178 11.27 -7.01 -18.03
N PHE A 179 11.85 -6.03 -17.32
CA PHE A 179 11.72 -4.61 -17.61
C PHE A 179 12.66 -4.16 -18.73
N ASN A 180 13.87 -4.70 -18.76
CA ASN A 180 14.86 -4.39 -19.80
C ASN A 180 14.44 -4.93 -21.17
N ASP A 181 13.84 -6.11 -21.19
CA ASP A 181 13.38 -6.78 -22.42
C ASP A 181 11.99 -6.31 -22.87
N GLY A 182 11.32 -5.48 -22.06
CA GLY A 182 9.97 -4.99 -22.34
C GLY A 182 8.91 -6.10 -22.34
N LYS A 183 9.13 -7.20 -21.59
CA LYS A 183 8.15 -8.29 -21.48
C LYS A 183 6.84 -7.74 -20.94
N CYS A 184 5.72 -8.24 -21.46
CA CYS A 184 4.38 -7.76 -21.09
C CYS A 184 4.14 -6.24 -21.32
N GLY A 185 4.95 -5.59 -22.16
CA GLY A 185 4.86 -4.14 -22.38
C GLY A 185 5.36 -3.30 -21.20
N LEU A 186 6.14 -3.89 -20.29
CA LEU A 186 6.79 -3.17 -19.21
C LEU A 186 7.82 -2.18 -19.78
N LEU A 187 7.89 -0.98 -19.20
CA LEU A 187 8.88 0.03 -19.59
C LEU A 187 10.06 -0.01 -18.62
N PRO A 188 11.31 0.25 -19.06
CA PRO A 188 12.46 0.33 -18.16
C PRO A 188 12.29 1.36 -17.03
N SER A 189 11.51 2.43 -17.21
CA SER A 189 11.25 3.42 -16.15
C SER A 189 10.04 3.09 -15.26
N GLN A 190 9.29 2.03 -15.57
CA GLN A 190 8.06 1.68 -14.88
C GLN A 190 8.36 1.26 -13.44
N LYS A 191 7.48 1.65 -12.51
CA LYS A 191 7.56 1.24 -11.11
C LYS A 191 6.63 0.05 -10.85
N ILE A 192 7.08 -0.86 -10.00
CA ILE A 192 6.28 -1.95 -9.45
C ILE A 192 5.60 -1.43 -8.18
N TYR A 193 4.27 -1.55 -8.13
CA TYR A 193 3.51 -1.22 -6.93
C TYR A 193 3.68 -2.31 -5.85
N LEU A 194 3.59 -3.57 -6.25
CA LEU A 194 3.79 -4.72 -5.39
C LEU A 194 4.50 -5.84 -6.14
N LEU A 195 5.60 -6.32 -5.57
CA LEU A 195 6.33 -7.51 -5.98
C LEU A 195 6.04 -8.62 -4.96
N LYS A 196 5.24 -9.62 -5.34
CA LYS A 196 5.02 -10.84 -4.57
C LYS A 196 5.92 -11.94 -5.14
N ILE A 197 6.61 -12.67 -4.25
CA ILE A 197 7.51 -13.76 -4.58
C ILE A 197 7.13 -14.95 -3.70
N ASP A 198 6.97 -16.11 -4.30
CA ASP A 198 6.59 -17.33 -3.60
C ASP A 198 7.07 -18.50 -4.46
N CYS A 199 8.36 -18.80 -4.35
CA CYS A 199 9.05 -19.68 -5.29
C CYS A 199 9.58 -20.93 -4.58
N GLU A 200 8.83 -21.42 -3.59
CA GLU A 200 9.10 -22.68 -2.89
C GLU A 200 10.55 -22.75 -2.37
N GLY A 201 11.04 -21.63 -1.82
CA GLY A 201 12.40 -21.48 -1.26
C GLY A 201 13.45 -20.91 -2.21
N HIS A 202 13.07 -20.54 -3.44
CA HIS A 202 13.95 -19.85 -4.41
C HIS A 202 13.84 -18.31 -4.35
N ASP A 203 13.02 -17.80 -3.45
CA ASP A 203 12.62 -16.40 -3.28
C ASP A 203 13.82 -15.45 -3.18
N GLY A 204 14.83 -15.87 -2.42
CA GLY A 204 16.05 -15.10 -2.28
C GLY A 204 16.77 -14.86 -3.60
N LYS A 205 16.87 -15.87 -4.48
CA LYS A 205 17.52 -15.72 -5.79
C LYS A 205 16.70 -14.82 -6.71
N VAL A 206 15.37 -14.88 -6.64
CA VAL A 206 14.49 -13.93 -7.34
C VAL A 206 14.75 -12.50 -6.88
N LEU A 207 14.88 -12.25 -5.58
CA LEU A 207 15.22 -10.92 -5.04
C LEU A 207 16.58 -10.42 -5.52
N LEU A 208 17.57 -11.31 -5.65
CA LEU A 208 18.87 -10.97 -6.24
C LEU A 208 18.75 -10.60 -7.73
N GLY A 209 17.84 -11.23 -8.47
CA GLY A 209 17.51 -10.87 -9.85
C GLY A 209 16.64 -9.61 -10.00
N ALA A 210 16.24 -8.98 -8.90
CA ALA A 210 15.50 -7.71 -8.87
C ALA A 210 16.35 -6.55 -8.32
N GLU A 211 17.68 -6.75 -8.19
CA GLU A 211 18.56 -5.84 -7.47
C GLU A 211 18.55 -4.41 -8.03
N GLU A 212 18.52 -4.24 -9.34
CA GLU A 212 18.52 -2.90 -9.94
C GLU A 212 17.22 -2.16 -9.61
N LEU A 213 16.07 -2.81 -9.77
CA LEU A 213 14.75 -2.29 -9.41
C LEU A 213 14.67 -1.93 -7.91
N LEU A 214 15.17 -2.80 -7.03
CA LEU A 214 15.16 -2.58 -5.58
C LEU A 214 16.08 -1.44 -5.16
N ARG A 215 17.33 -1.44 -5.64
CA ARG A 215 18.32 -0.38 -5.35
C ARG A 215 17.85 0.99 -5.86
N SER A 216 17.17 1.01 -7.00
CA SER A 216 16.60 2.25 -7.58
C SER A 216 15.24 2.65 -7.01
N GLN A 217 14.75 1.97 -5.97
CA GLN A 217 13.45 2.25 -5.32
C GLN A 217 12.28 2.23 -6.32
N ARG A 218 12.35 1.37 -7.33
CA ARG A 218 11.29 1.16 -8.31
C ARG A 218 10.24 0.16 -7.84
N VAL A 219 10.45 -0.54 -6.72
CA VAL A 219 9.46 -1.43 -6.09
C VAL A 219 8.92 -0.77 -4.82
N LYS A 220 7.60 -0.52 -4.75
CA LYS A 220 7.02 0.13 -3.56
C LYS A 220 6.85 -0.85 -2.39
N TYR A 221 6.27 -2.02 -2.64
CA TYR A 221 6.10 -3.08 -1.66
C TYR A 221 6.65 -4.40 -2.15
N ILE A 222 7.20 -5.18 -1.22
CA ILE A 222 7.70 -6.52 -1.45
C ILE A 222 6.97 -7.45 -0.49
N ILE A 223 6.49 -8.58 -0.99
CA ILE A 223 6.05 -9.72 -0.19
C ILE A 223 6.85 -10.93 -0.68
N PHE A 224 7.48 -11.66 0.23
CA PHE A 224 8.11 -12.94 -0.12
C PHE A 224 7.94 -13.98 0.97
N GLU A 225 7.94 -15.26 0.61
CA GLU A 225 7.89 -16.34 1.59
C GLU A 225 9.32 -16.71 2.03
N HIS A 226 9.55 -16.78 3.34
CA HIS A 226 10.75 -17.40 3.87
C HIS A 226 10.53 -18.90 4.12
N GLY A 227 10.79 -19.71 3.09
CA GLY A 227 10.80 -21.17 3.19
C GLY A 227 12.16 -21.76 3.60
N ALA A 228 12.22 -23.10 3.67
CA ALA A 228 13.45 -23.88 3.86
C ALA A 228 14.34 -23.83 2.60
N GLY A 229 14.88 -22.65 2.30
CA GLY A 229 15.66 -22.34 1.09
C GLY A 229 17.16 -22.20 1.33
N GLU A 230 17.89 -21.95 0.24
CA GLU A 230 19.37 -21.88 0.21
C GLU A 230 19.96 -20.60 0.84
N MET A 231 19.15 -19.56 1.02
CA MET A 231 19.64 -18.28 1.54
C MET A 231 19.14 -17.99 2.95
N ASP A 232 20.10 -17.58 3.78
CA ASP A 232 19.86 -17.07 5.12
C ASP A 232 18.96 -15.83 5.07
N LEU A 233 17.82 -15.89 5.77
CA LEU A 233 16.85 -14.80 5.84
C LEU A 233 17.51 -13.48 6.21
N PHE A 234 18.41 -13.47 7.20
CA PHE A 234 19.00 -12.23 7.70
C PHE A 234 19.96 -11.60 6.70
N LYS A 235 20.62 -12.38 5.84
CA LYS A 235 21.36 -11.84 4.68
C LYS A 235 20.43 -11.16 3.68
N ILE A 236 19.25 -11.73 3.41
CA ILE A 236 18.24 -11.12 2.53
C ILE A 236 17.72 -9.82 3.16
N ILE A 237 17.32 -9.86 4.42
CA ILE A 237 16.81 -8.69 5.16
C ILE A 237 17.87 -7.59 5.25
N GLN A 238 19.14 -7.95 5.49
CA GLN A 238 20.23 -6.97 5.49
C GLN A 238 20.40 -6.32 4.12
N ARG A 239 20.34 -7.10 3.03
CA ARG A 239 20.44 -6.55 1.67
C ARG A 239 19.27 -5.62 1.34
N LEU A 240 18.04 -6.00 1.70
CA LEU A 240 16.86 -5.14 1.55
C LEU A 240 16.98 -3.86 2.39
N TRP A 241 17.53 -3.96 3.59
CA TRP A 241 17.84 -2.80 4.44
C TRP A 241 18.88 -1.87 3.81
N ASP A 242 19.90 -2.43 3.14
CA ASP A 242 20.89 -1.64 2.40
C ASP A 242 20.25 -0.91 1.21
N PHE A 243 19.13 -1.43 0.69
CA PHE A 243 18.26 -0.76 -0.28
C PHE A 243 17.11 0.03 0.37
N ASP A 244 17.23 0.43 1.63
CA ASP A 244 16.27 1.27 2.34
C ASP A 244 14.86 0.67 2.51
N TYR A 245 14.76 -0.66 2.62
CA TYR A 245 13.52 -1.35 3.00
C TYR A 245 13.56 -1.81 4.47
N GLY A 246 12.51 -1.47 5.22
CA GLY A 246 12.19 -2.09 6.50
C GLY A 246 11.25 -3.28 6.29
N CYS A 247 11.48 -4.37 7.02
CA CYS A 247 10.77 -5.63 6.84
C CYS A 247 10.09 -6.10 8.12
N PHE A 248 8.93 -6.70 7.95
CA PHE A 248 8.12 -7.32 8.99
C PHE A 248 7.80 -8.76 8.61
N PHE A 249 7.78 -9.68 9.58
CA PHE A 249 7.00 -10.90 9.41
C PHE A 249 5.51 -10.56 9.38
N ILE A 250 4.79 -11.18 8.46
CA ILE A 250 3.33 -11.17 8.43
C ILE A 250 2.86 -12.38 9.25
N MET A 251 2.11 -12.10 10.31
CA MET A 251 1.46 -13.10 11.16
C MET A 251 -0.02 -12.75 11.28
N ASP A 252 -0.81 -13.60 11.95
CA ASP A 252 -2.26 -13.38 12.15
C ASP A 252 -2.54 -11.98 12.75
N ARG A 253 -2.86 -11.03 11.87
CA ARG A 253 -3.15 -9.61 12.17
C ARG A 253 -2.05 -8.96 13.02
N LEU A 254 -0.81 -9.36 12.80
CA LEU A 254 0.38 -8.89 13.51
C LEU A 254 1.52 -8.67 12.51
N LEU A 255 2.25 -7.57 12.67
CA LEU A 255 3.49 -7.30 11.94
C LEU A 255 4.65 -7.26 12.92
N THR A 256 5.53 -8.25 12.82
CA THR A 256 6.69 -8.36 13.72
C THR A 256 7.92 -7.81 13.02
N PRO A 257 8.54 -6.71 13.50
CA PRO A 257 9.68 -6.09 12.83
C PRO A 257 10.93 -7.00 12.85
N ILE A 258 11.63 -7.11 11.72
CA ILE A 258 12.81 -8.01 11.58
C ILE A 258 14.05 -7.37 10.94
N SER A 259 13.96 -6.11 10.49
CA SER A 259 15.12 -5.35 10.04
C SER A 259 16.08 -4.99 11.19
N PRO A 260 17.31 -4.52 10.90
CA PRO A 260 18.30 -4.16 11.92
C PRO A 260 17.72 -3.30 13.07
N GLY A 261 18.19 -3.57 14.28
CA GLY A 261 17.65 -2.99 15.53
C GLY A 261 16.52 -3.80 16.18
N TRP A 262 15.82 -4.64 15.41
CA TRP A 262 14.64 -5.39 15.87
C TRP A 262 14.76 -6.91 15.71
N GLN A 263 15.94 -7.41 15.34
CA GLN A 263 16.20 -8.84 15.21
C GLN A 263 16.27 -9.51 16.58
N HIS A 264 15.46 -10.56 16.80
CA HIS A 264 15.49 -11.35 18.02
C HIS A 264 16.19 -12.71 17.78
N PRO A 265 17.05 -13.20 18.71
CA PRO A 265 17.72 -14.49 18.56
C PRO A 265 16.76 -15.69 18.38
N SER A 266 15.54 -15.61 18.93
CA SER A 266 14.53 -16.66 18.76
C SER A 266 14.05 -16.85 17.33
N TYR A 267 14.32 -15.90 16.43
CA TYR A 267 14.03 -16.04 15.01
C TYR A 267 15.04 -16.95 14.28
N ARG A 268 16.18 -17.29 14.92
CA ARG A 268 17.29 -18.07 14.34
C ARG A 268 17.45 -19.47 14.91
N SER A 269 16.86 -19.76 16.07
CA SER A 269 17.27 -20.90 16.88
C SER A 269 16.49 -22.17 16.56
N THR A 270 17.09 -23.07 15.78
CA THR A 270 16.60 -24.45 15.61
C THR A 270 16.54 -25.22 16.93
N ASP A 271 17.49 -24.98 17.85
CA ASP A 271 17.64 -25.73 19.11
C ASP A 271 16.54 -25.43 20.16
N HIS A 272 15.73 -24.39 19.91
CA HIS A 272 14.62 -23.99 20.77
C HIS A 272 13.27 -24.11 20.05
N GLY A 273 13.21 -24.85 18.93
CA GLY A 273 12.00 -25.03 18.12
C GLY A 273 11.64 -23.84 17.21
N GLY A 274 12.57 -22.93 16.94
CA GLY A 274 12.33 -21.60 16.37
C GLY A 274 13.13 -21.25 15.11
N ALA A 275 13.07 -22.08 14.07
CA ALA A 275 13.20 -21.55 12.72
C ALA A 275 11.79 -21.15 12.28
N VAL A 276 11.51 -19.85 12.20
CA VAL A 276 10.25 -19.39 11.60
C VAL A 276 10.35 -19.71 10.11
N LEU A 277 9.89 -20.90 9.72
CA LEU A 277 9.82 -21.35 8.35
C LEU A 277 8.41 -21.13 7.82
N ASN A 278 8.30 -20.93 6.51
CA ASN A 278 7.05 -20.73 5.79
C ASN A 278 6.28 -19.53 6.36
N VAL A 279 6.99 -18.42 6.53
CA VAL A 279 6.41 -17.15 6.96
C VAL A 279 6.54 -16.14 5.85
N ASP A 280 5.45 -15.41 5.60
CA ASP A 280 5.48 -14.28 4.68
C ASP A 280 6.22 -13.10 5.32
N VAL A 281 7.03 -12.43 4.52
CA VAL A 281 7.73 -11.21 4.89
C VAL A 281 7.20 -10.08 4.04
N TRP A 282 6.76 -9.00 4.69
CA TRP A 282 6.41 -7.75 4.03
C TRP A 282 7.53 -6.73 4.21
N CYS A 283 8.00 -6.14 3.12
CA CYS A 283 8.97 -5.06 3.15
C CYS A 283 8.46 -3.81 2.42
N ALA A 284 8.80 -2.65 2.96
CA ALA A 284 8.46 -1.35 2.42
C ALA A 284 9.54 -0.32 2.78
N ASN A 285 9.64 0.77 2.01
CA ASN A 285 10.48 1.89 2.43
C ASN A 285 9.93 2.49 3.74
N PRO A 286 10.72 2.62 4.83
CA PRO A 286 10.24 3.18 6.09
C PRO A 286 9.64 4.59 5.96
N HIS A 287 10.08 5.38 4.98
CA HIS A 287 9.59 6.73 4.70
C HIS A 287 8.37 6.77 3.77
N ASP A 288 7.90 5.62 3.26
CA ASP A 288 6.67 5.62 2.47
C ASP A 288 5.48 6.02 3.37
N PRO A 289 4.70 7.05 2.98
CA PRO A 289 3.63 7.61 3.81
C PRO A 289 2.44 6.66 4.03
N ASP A 290 2.34 5.58 3.26
CA ASP A 290 1.26 4.61 3.39
C ASP A 290 1.56 3.53 4.43
N VAL A 291 2.83 3.30 4.79
CA VAL A 291 3.24 2.25 5.74
C VAL A 291 2.56 2.38 7.11
N PRO A 292 2.46 3.58 7.74
CA PRO A 292 1.70 3.73 8.99
C PRO A 292 0.24 3.30 8.86
N ALA A 293 -0.40 3.63 7.73
CA ALA A 293 -1.80 3.26 7.49
C ALA A 293 -1.98 1.75 7.31
N VAL A 294 -1.02 1.08 6.67
CA VAL A 294 -1.00 -0.39 6.57
C VAL A 294 -0.88 -1.02 7.95
N ILE A 295 0.09 -0.57 8.78
CA ILE A 295 0.26 -1.06 10.16
C ILE A 295 -1.00 -0.84 10.98
N GLU A 296 -1.55 0.37 10.93
CA GLU A 296 -2.75 0.74 11.67
C GLU A 296 -4.00 -0.05 11.29
N GLY A 297 -4.11 -0.41 10.01
CA GLY A 297 -5.23 -1.16 9.46
C GLY A 297 -5.11 -2.66 9.70
N PHE A 298 -3.95 -3.24 9.45
CA PHE A 298 -3.72 -4.68 9.53
C PHE A 298 -3.50 -5.17 10.97
N VAL A 299 -2.71 -4.43 11.77
CA VAL A 299 -2.33 -4.87 13.12
C VAL A 299 -3.49 -4.68 14.09
N THR A 300 -4.29 -5.75 14.21
CA THR A 300 -5.56 -5.77 14.93
C THR A 300 -5.71 -6.99 15.85
N ASN A 301 -4.66 -7.80 16.02
CA ASN A 301 -4.68 -8.97 16.90
C ASN A 301 -4.94 -8.56 18.37
N ALA A 302 -6.09 -8.99 18.91
CA ALA A 302 -6.50 -8.65 20.27
C ALA A 302 -5.69 -9.39 21.36
N GLY A 303 -5.04 -10.49 21.02
CA GLY A 303 -4.21 -11.29 21.93
C GLY A 303 -2.82 -10.70 22.18
N VAL A 304 -2.38 -9.75 21.35
CA VAL A 304 -1.06 -9.10 21.48
C VAL A 304 -1.28 -7.60 21.71
N PRO A 305 -1.61 -7.18 22.95
CA PRO A 305 -1.76 -5.77 23.26
C PRO A 305 -0.46 -5.06 22.93
N ARG A 306 -0.55 -3.87 22.34
CA ARG A 306 0.57 -3.04 21.90
C ARG A 306 1.32 -3.48 20.64
N ALA A 307 0.86 -4.53 19.95
CA ALA A 307 1.44 -4.98 18.68
C ALA A 307 1.58 -3.83 17.66
N LYS A 308 0.57 -2.98 17.57
CA LYS A 308 0.54 -1.82 16.67
C LYS A 308 1.58 -0.78 17.06
N GLU A 309 1.65 -0.44 18.34
CA GLU A 309 2.61 0.51 18.90
C GLU A 309 4.04 0.02 18.69
N ILE A 310 4.29 -1.28 18.82
CA ILE A 310 5.60 -1.89 18.55
C ILE A 310 5.97 -1.75 17.07
N ALA A 311 5.05 -2.09 16.15
CA ALA A 311 5.30 -1.96 14.71
C ALA A 311 5.53 -0.49 14.29
N LEU A 312 4.79 0.46 14.87
CA LEU A 312 4.97 1.89 14.63
C LEU A 312 6.29 2.41 15.23
N LEU A 313 6.66 1.97 16.43
CA LEU A 313 7.94 2.33 17.05
C LEU A 313 9.12 1.84 16.22
N ALA A 314 9.06 0.60 15.71
CA ALA A 314 10.08 0.07 14.82
C ALA A 314 10.22 0.91 13.54
N LEU A 315 9.10 1.37 12.97
CA LEU A 315 9.11 2.27 11.82
C LEU A 315 9.81 3.60 12.12
N GLU A 316 9.57 4.18 13.30
CA GLU A 316 10.21 5.42 13.75
C GLU A 316 11.71 5.25 13.96
N ASP A 317 12.13 4.15 14.58
CA ASP A 317 13.53 3.79 14.76
C ASP A 317 14.23 3.66 13.40
N TRP A 318 13.61 2.94 12.44
CA TRP A 318 14.19 2.78 11.12
C TRP A 318 14.31 4.09 10.34
N ARG A 319 13.31 4.97 10.43
CA ARG A 319 13.39 6.32 9.85
C ARG A 319 14.53 7.13 10.43
N SER A 320 14.81 6.95 11.72
CA SER A 320 15.90 7.62 12.42
C SER A 320 17.27 7.05 12.03
N MET A 321 17.37 5.73 11.80
CA MET A 321 18.60 5.06 11.35
C MET A 321 18.92 5.32 9.87
N LYS A 322 17.90 5.53 9.03
CA LYS A 322 18.02 5.82 7.59
C LYS A 322 17.41 7.17 7.27
N PRO A 323 17.98 8.29 7.74
CA PRO A 323 17.40 9.60 7.47
C PRO A 323 17.44 9.87 5.97
N GLN A 324 16.27 9.94 5.32
CA GLN A 324 16.20 10.43 3.95
C GLN A 324 16.43 11.94 3.95
N PHE A 325 17.13 12.44 2.92
CA PHE A 325 17.17 13.87 2.67
C PHE A 325 15.77 14.32 2.27
N VAL A 326 14.97 14.71 3.26
CA VAL A 326 13.58 15.07 3.03
C VAL A 326 13.54 16.49 2.48
N LYS A 327 13.24 16.60 1.18
CA LYS A 327 12.83 17.87 0.59
C LYS A 327 11.69 18.46 1.43
N THR A 328 11.70 19.77 1.61
CA THR A 328 10.55 20.46 2.21
C THR A 328 9.30 20.21 1.35
N VAL A 329 8.10 20.32 1.94
CA VAL A 329 6.84 20.17 1.17
C VAL A 329 6.83 21.10 -0.05
N HIS A 330 7.38 22.30 0.13
CA HIS A 330 7.52 23.30 -0.93
C HIS A 330 8.40 22.84 -2.10
N GLU A 331 9.55 22.24 -1.81
CA GLU A 331 10.48 21.72 -2.82
C GLU A 331 9.97 20.44 -3.49
N PHE A 332 9.30 19.58 -2.74
CA PHE A 332 8.84 18.29 -3.26
C PHE A 332 7.65 18.43 -4.19
N HIS A 333 6.68 19.28 -3.86
CA HIS A 333 5.41 19.40 -4.58
C HIS A 333 5.30 20.63 -5.48
N ASP A 334 6.36 21.43 -5.60
CA ASP A 334 6.35 22.71 -6.34
C ASP A 334 5.14 23.58 -5.91
N MET A 335 5.10 23.93 -4.63
CA MET A 335 3.98 24.65 -4.03
C MET A 335 3.71 26.02 -4.68
N GLN A 336 4.72 26.62 -5.32
CA GLN A 336 4.55 27.85 -6.08
C GLN A 336 3.62 27.64 -7.28
N ARG A 337 3.82 26.54 -8.02
CA ARG A 337 2.96 26.18 -9.12
C ARG A 337 1.53 25.85 -8.66
N ILE A 338 1.36 25.09 -7.58
CA ILE A 338 0.03 24.76 -7.03
C ILE A 338 -0.73 26.03 -6.64
N ALA A 339 -0.06 26.98 -5.95
CA ALA A 339 -0.65 28.27 -5.59
C ALA A 339 -1.09 29.07 -6.81
N GLY A 340 -0.33 29.01 -7.91
CA GLY A 340 -0.65 29.67 -9.18
C GLY A 340 -1.89 29.11 -9.89
N LEU A 341 -2.26 27.84 -9.65
CA LEU A 341 -3.44 27.25 -10.28
C LEU A 341 -4.76 27.88 -9.78
N GLY A 342 -4.78 28.41 -8.56
CA GLY A 342 -5.99 28.91 -7.90
C GLY A 342 -6.67 30.11 -8.55
N VAL A 343 -5.95 30.89 -9.38
CA VAL A 343 -6.43 32.18 -9.88
C VAL A 343 -7.58 32.05 -10.90
N ASN A 344 -7.68 30.91 -11.59
CA ASN A 344 -8.61 30.74 -12.71
C ASN A 344 -9.72 29.69 -12.46
N PHE A 345 -9.82 29.15 -11.25
CA PHE A 345 -10.82 28.13 -10.95
C PHE A 345 -12.16 28.70 -10.51
N GLU A 346 -13.23 27.99 -10.86
CA GLU A 346 -14.55 28.20 -10.28
C GLU A 346 -14.52 28.11 -8.75
N PHE A 347 -15.46 28.81 -8.11
CA PHE A 347 -15.52 28.97 -6.64
C PHE A 347 -15.39 27.65 -5.87
N VAL A 348 -16.11 26.60 -6.27
CA VAL A 348 -16.08 25.29 -5.59
C VAL A 348 -14.70 24.63 -5.71
N SER A 349 -14.06 24.75 -6.88
CA SER A 349 -12.72 24.23 -7.13
C SER A 349 -11.65 24.94 -6.30
N GLN A 350 -11.85 26.22 -5.96
CA GLN A 350 -10.96 26.93 -5.02
C GLN A 350 -11.03 26.36 -3.60
N ILE A 351 -12.21 25.95 -3.11
CA ILE A 351 -12.37 25.29 -1.81
C ILE A 351 -11.63 23.96 -1.80
N TYR A 352 -11.81 23.15 -2.86
CA TYR A 352 -11.11 21.88 -3.00
C TYR A 352 -9.60 22.06 -3.09
N LEU A 353 -9.13 23.05 -3.86
CA LEU A 353 -7.71 23.35 -3.98
C LEU A 353 -7.12 23.76 -2.62
N ALA A 354 -7.81 24.60 -1.86
CA ALA A 354 -7.36 25.01 -0.52
C ALA A 354 -7.32 23.82 0.45
N THR A 355 -8.36 22.97 0.47
CA THR A 355 -8.36 21.75 1.30
C THR A 355 -7.24 20.79 0.91
N PHE A 356 -7.05 20.54 -0.38
CA PHE A 356 -5.97 19.71 -0.91
C PHE A 356 -4.58 20.25 -0.55
N THR A 357 -4.39 21.55 -0.75
CA THR A 357 -3.14 22.24 -0.41
C THR A 357 -2.86 22.15 1.08
N GLY A 358 -3.90 22.32 1.92
CA GLY A 358 -3.78 22.15 3.36
C GLY A 358 -3.36 20.74 3.74
N ASP A 359 -3.91 19.73 3.08
CA ASP A 359 -3.58 18.34 3.34
C ASP A 359 -2.18 17.95 2.90
N LEU A 360 -1.74 18.46 1.75
CA LEU A 360 -0.38 18.29 1.29
C LEU A 360 0.64 18.99 2.21
N LEU A 361 0.32 20.17 2.72
CA LEU A 361 1.12 20.86 3.74
C LEU A 361 1.13 20.15 5.10
N ARG A 362 0.01 19.51 5.49
CA ARG A 362 -0.11 18.80 6.76
C ARG A 362 0.57 17.44 6.74
N LYS A 363 0.38 16.66 5.69
CA LYS A 363 0.82 15.25 5.60
C LYS A 363 2.12 15.09 4.81
N GLY A 364 2.50 16.07 4.00
CA GLY A 364 3.75 16.10 3.24
C GLY A 364 3.87 15.11 2.09
N TYR A 365 3.16 13.97 2.12
CA TYR A 365 3.13 12.96 1.04
C TYR A 365 4.51 12.60 0.47
N GLY A 366 5.45 12.26 1.35
CA GLY A 366 6.85 11.98 1.00
C GLY A 366 7.81 13.15 1.28
N ALA A 367 7.28 14.31 1.65
CA ALA A 367 8.04 15.41 2.24
C ALA A 367 7.79 15.53 3.76
N ARG A 368 8.66 16.24 4.48
CA ARG A 368 8.52 16.50 5.91
C ARG A 368 7.91 17.90 6.08
N PRO A 369 6.67 18.00 6.61
CA PRO A 369 6.09 19.28 6.97
C PRO A 369 6.95 20.01 8.00
N SER A 370 7.32 21.24 7.69
CA SER A 370 7.88 22.16 8.68
C SER A 370 6.78 22.72 9.58
N PRO A 371 7.11 23.27 10.76
CA PRO A 371 6.13 24.00 11.58
C PRO A 371 5.43 25.14 10.83
N ARG A 372 6.09 25.71 9.81
CA ARG A 372 5.48 26.72 8.93
C ARG A 372 4.44 26.09 8.02
N ASP A 373 4.74 24.95 7.41
CA ASP A 373 3.81 24.21 6.55
C ASP A 373 2.55 23.82 7.33
N LEU A 374 2.70 23.32 8.55
CA LEU A 374 1.58 22.96 9.44
C LEU A 374 0.68 24.17 9.76
N ARG A 375 1.26 25.33 10.07
CA ARG A 375 0.46 26.56 10.27
C ARG A 375 -0.25 27.00 8.99
N GLN A 376 0.40 26.86 7.85
CA GLN A 376 -0.20 27.19 6.55
C GLN A 376 -1.31 26.20 6.20
N ALA A 377 -1.16 24.91 6.52
CA ALA A 377 -2.21 23.90 6.38
C ALA A 377 -3.48 24.30 7.13
N LEU A 378 -3.34 24.62 8.43
CA LEU A 378 -4.44 25.09 9.26
C LEU A 378 -5.14 26.31 8.68
N HIS A 379 -4.35 27.26 8.15
CA HIS A 379 -4.87 28.46 7.51
C HIS A 379 -5.71 28.11 6.28
N MET A 380 -5.20 27.26 5.40
CA MET A 380 -5.90 26.82 4.17
C MET A 380 -7.22 26.12 4.49
N TYR A 381 -7.23 25.20 5.46
CA TYR A 381 -8.48 24.53 5.87
C TYR A 381 -9.51 25.50 6.44
N ARG A 382 -9.07 26.46 7.29
CA ARG A 382 -9.97 27.48 7.86
C ARG A 382 -10.53 28.40 6.79
N GLN A 383 -9.71 28.78 5.82
CA GLN A 383 -10.15 29.57 4.67
C GLN A 383 -11.21 28.80 3.89
N ALA A 384 -10.90 27.56 3.47
CA ALA A 384 -11.81 26.68 2.74
C ALA A 384 -13.16 26.49 3.45
N ALA A 385 -13.15 26.21 4.76
CA ALA A 385 -14.37 26.02 5.54
C ALA A 385 -15.25 27.28 5.63
N ARG A 386 -14.64 28.47 5.59
CA ARG A 386 -15.32 29.76 5.75
C ARG A 386 -15.75 30.42 4.43
N MET A 387 -15.23 29.97 3.29
CA MET A 387 -15.62 30.50 1.98
C MET A 387 -17.13 30.43 1.78
N GLN A 388 -17.74 31.53 1.33
CA GLN A 388 -19.17 31.61 1.03
C GLN A 388 -19.38 31.86 -0.45
N GLY A 389 -20.29 31.09 -1.06
CA GLY A 389 -20.70 31.32 -2.45
C GLY A 389 -21.45 32.64 -2.57
N ALA A 390 -21.30 33.32 -3.72
CA ALA A 390 -21.96 34.58 -4.00
C ALA A 390 -23.48 34.44 -4.14
N ASN A 391 -23.96 33.25 -4.51
CA ASN A 391 -25.37 32.94 -4.69
C ASN A 391 -25.78 31.63 -3.97
N SER A 392 -27.08 31.29 -3.99
CA SER A 392 -27.62 30.08 -3.36
C SER A 392 -27.05 28.79 -3.97
N GLU A 393 -26.90 28.74 -5.29
CA GLU A 393 -26.41 27.58 -6.02
C GLU A 393 -24.96 27.23 -5.65
N GLN A 394 -24.07 28.22 -5.65
CA GLN A 394 -22.69 28.06 -5.21
C GLN A 394 -22.59 27.66 -3.73
N ARG A 395 -23.48 28.21 -2.88
CA ARG A 395 -23.54 27.83 -1.46
C ARG A 395 -23.92 26.36 -1.30
N GLU A 396 -24.87 25.87 -2.09
CA GLU A 396 -25.29 24.47 -2.07
C GLU A 396 -24.17 23.54 -2.53
N MET A 397 -23.56 23.83 -3.68
CA MET A 397 -22.47 23.01 -4.22
C MET A 397 -21.23 22.98 -3.30
N ALA A 398 -20.97 24.06 -2.57
CA ALA A 398 -19.83 24.17 -1.67
C ALA A 398 -20.01 23.46 -0.32
N LYS A 399 -21.23 23.08 0.09
CA LYS A 399 -21.50 22.49 1.43
C LYS A 399 -20.59 21.31 1.74
N GLN A 400 -20.46 20.38 0.79
CA GLN A 400 -19.61 19.21 0.96
C GLN A 400 -18.15 19.57 1.16
N ALA A 401 -17.60 20.41 0.27
CA ALA A 401 -16.20 20.81 0.33
C ALA A 401 -15.85 21.54 1.63
N ARG A 402 -16.76 22.41 2.09
CA ARG A 402 -16.60 23.16 3.34
C ARG A 402 -16.72 22.28 4.58
N SER A 403 -17.62 21.30 4.56
CA SER A 403 -17.74 20.30 5.63
C SER A 403 -16.44 19.51 5.79
N VAL A 404 -15.88 18.99 4.69
CA VAL A 404 -14.58 18.29 4.73
C VAL A 404 -13.49 19.20 5.30
N ALA A 405 -13.39 20.45 4.82
CA ALA A 405 -12.41 21.40 5.35
C ALA A 405 -12.59 21.65 6.86
N ALA A 406 -13.83 21.80 7.34
CA ALA A 406 -14.12 21.96 8.75
C ALA A 406 -13.73 20.73 9.58
N THR A 407 -13.98 19.52 9.06
CA THR A 407 -13.51 18.27 9.69
C THR A 407 -11.99 18.28 9.84
N GLU A 408 -11.25 18.68 8.81
CA GLU A 408 -9.78 18.73 8.87
C GLU A 408 -9.24 19.76 9.88
N VAL A 409 -9.91 20.92 10.03
CA VAL A 409 -9.57 21.86 11.12
C VAL A 409 -9.81 21.22 12.48
N GLY A 410 -10.94 20.50 12.64
CA GLY A 410 -11.25 19.77 13.86
C GLY A 410 -10.17 18.75 14.21
N THR A 411 -9.75 17.96 13.22
CA THR A 411 -8.68 16.96 13.34
C THR A 411 -7.35 17.58 13.77
N CYS A 412 -6.95 18.72 13.21
CA CYS A 412 -5.74 19.41 13.66
C CYS A 412 -5.78 19.80 15.14
N TYR A 413 -6.93 20.23 15.65
CA TYR A 413 -7.09 20.54 17.07
C TYR A 413 -7.22 19.30 17.95
N HIS A 414 -7.81 18.24 17.43
CA HIS A 414 -7.96 16.98 18.16
C HIS A 414 -6.60 16.36 18.48
N PHE A 415 -5.76 16.19 17.45
CA PHE A 415 -4.50 15.46 17.56
C PHE A 415 -3.31 16.35 17.89
N GLY A 416 -3.42 17.66 17.69
CA GLY A 416 -2.30 18.57 17.89
C GLY A 416 -1.39 18.71 16.65
N ASP A 417 -1.78 18.12 15.51
CA ASP A 417 -0.95 18.01 14.30
C ASP A 417 -0.54 19.37 13.72
N CYS A 418 -1.49 20.30 13.60
CA CYS A 418 -1.26 21.59 12.94
C CYS A 418 -1.66 22.81 13.79
N ALA A 419 -2.14 22.56 15.01
CA ALA A 419 -2.39 23.51 16.07
C ALA A 419 -2.13 22.81 17.42
N PRO A 420 -1.87 23.52 18.53
CA PRO A 420 -1.87 22.87 19.84
C PRO A 420 -3.19 22.13 20.12
N ARG A 421 -3.12 20.95 20.74
CA ARG A 421 -4.30 20.14 21.06
C ARG A 421 -5.32 20.96 21.85
N ASN A 422 -6.56 21.02 21.36
CA ASN A 422 -7.67 21.75 21.98
C ASN A 422 -9.01 21.07 21.62
N LEU A 423 -9.51 20.21 22.50
CA LEU A 423 -10.72 19.43 22.26
C LEU A 423 -11.98 20.30 22.08
N HIS A 424 -12.08 21.44 22.77
CA HIS A 424 -13.20 22.37 22.59
C HIS A 424 -13.22 22.98 21.18
N ALA A 425 -12.05 23.39 20.67
CA ALA A 425 -11.93 23.86 19.30
C ALA A 425 -12.23 22.74 18.30
N ALA A 426 -11.76 21.52 18.56
CA ALA A 426 -12.07 20.35 17.72
C ALA A 426 -13.58 20.13 17.60
N ILE A 427 -14.30 20.07 18.74
CA ILE A 427 -15.75 19.88 18.79
C ILE A 427 -16.48 21.01 18.06
N TYR A 428 -16.06 22.27 18.23
CA TYR A 428 -16.64 23.39 17.50
C TYR A 428 -16.57 23.18 15.98
N TRP A 429 -15.41 22.76 15.46
CA TRP A 429 -15.21 22.55 14.03
C TRP A 429 -15.93 21.31 13.51
N TYR A 430 -16.01 20.24 14.30
CA TYR A 430 -16.85 19.09 13.97
C TYR A 430 -18.32 19.47 13.90
N ASN A 431 -18.84 20.21 14.90
CA ASN A 431 -20.21 20.75 14.87
C ASN A 431 -20.45 21.66 13.66
N MET A 432 -19.47 22.48 13.30
CA MET A 432 -19.57 23.29 12.08
C MET A 432 -19.63 22.42 10.82
N SER A 433 -18.85 21.33 10.75
CA SER A 433 -18.92 20.36 9.67
C SER A 433 -20.31 19.70 9.57
N THR A 434 -20.91 19.32 10.70
CA THR A 434 -22.24 18.69 10.73
C THR A 434 -23.34 19.62 10.21
N LEU A 435 -23.32 20.88 10.66
CA LEU A 435 -24.27 21.91 10.24
C LEU A 435 -24.19 22.18 8.74
N LEU A 436 -23.00 22.04 8.15
CA LEU A 436 -22.79 22.19 6.71
C LEU A 436 -23.32 20.99 5.90
N PHE A 437 -23.48 19.80 6.50
CA PHE A 437 -23.64 18.56 5.75
C PHE A 437 -24.89 17.72 6.05
N LYS A 438 -25.71 18.06 7.05
CA LYS A 438 -27.01 17.40 7.38
C LYS A 438 -27.04 15.87 7.12
N THR A 439 -25.99 15.15 7.52
CA THR A 439 -25.94 13.67 7.51
C THR A 439 -25.17 13.14 8.72
N ASP A 440 -25.51 11.92 9.16
CA ASP A 440 -25.18 11.31 10.47
C ASP A 440 -23.70 11.21 10.86
N ILE A 441 -22.74 11.32 9.93
CA ILE A 441 -21.29 11.20 10.22
C ILE A 441 -20.83 12.23 11.27
N GLY A 442 -21.44 13.40 11.24
CA GLY A 442 -21.14 14.47 12.16
C GLY A 442 -21.40 14.13 13.63
N GLU A 443 -22.42 13.31 13.90
CA GLU A 443 -22.75 12.90 15.27
C GLU A 443 -21.72 11.92 15.82
N VAL A 444 -21.26 10.97 15.00
CA VAL A 444 -20.25 9.98 15.41
C VAL A 444 -18.94 10.65 15.85
N LEU A 445 -18.45 11.62 15.07
CA LEU A 445 -17.21 12.35 15.41
C LEU A 445 -17.36 13.24 16.64
N ARG A 446 -18.53 13.88 16.81
CA ARG A 446 -18.86 14.69 17.99
C ARG A 446 -18.87 13.83 19.25
N ASP A 447 -19.52 12.67 19.18
CA ASP A 447 -19.71 11.79 20.33
C ASP A 447 -18.37 11.17 20.77
N PHE A 448 -17.48 10.84 19.81
CA PHE A 448 -16.12 10.40 20.10
C PHE A 448 -15.29 11.47 20.83
N ALA A 449 -15.30 12.72 20.35
CA ALA A 449 -14.56 13.80 21.01
C ALA A 449 -15.12 14.14 22.42
N LEU A 450 -16.44 14.04 22.60
CA LEU A 450 -17.08 14.19 23.91
C LEU A 450 -16.72 13.04 24.86
N PHE A 451 -16.54 11.83 24.36
CA PHE A 451 -16.10 10.68 25.15
C PHE A 451 -14.69 10.89 25.71
N GLU A 452 -13.72 11.36 24.91
CA GLU A 452 -12.37 11.64 25.40
C GLU A 452 -12.32 12.75 26.46
N LEU A 453 -13.14 13.79 26.31
CA LEU A 453 -13.24 14.84 27.33
C LEU A 453 -13.73 14.30 28.68
N ARG A 454 -14.61 13.28 28.68
CA ARG A 454 -15.08 12.65 29.91
C ARG A 454 -13.98 11.83 30.57
N GLN A 455 -13.22 11.05 29.80
CA GLN A 455 -12.10 10.23 30.30
C GLN A 455 -10.99 11.09 30.94
N ASN A 456 -10.61 12.21 30.30
CA ASN A 456 -9.57 13.08 30.87
C ASN A 456 -10.00 13.82 32.15
N ASN A 457 -11.32 13.97 32.39
CA ASN A 457 -11.83 14.57 33.61
C ASN A 457 -11.95 13.56 34.76
N THR A 458 -11.94 12.25 34.49
CA THR A 458 -12.02 11.22 35.53
C THR A 458 -10.65 10.83 36.11
N ASP A 459 -9.56 11.04 35.37
CA ASP A 459 -8.19 10.73 35.84
C ASP A 459 -7.53 11.87 36.64
N GLY A 460 -8.26 12.97 36.86
CA GLY A 460 -7.83 14.15 37.62
C GLY A 460 -8.45 14.29 39.01
N SER A 461 -9.20 13.29 39.48
CA SER A 461 -9.69 13.13 40.86
C SER A 461 -9.04 11.93 41.54
#